data_AF-A0A928XFF9-F1
#
_entry.id   AF-A0A928XFF9-F1
#
_cell.length_a   1.000
_cell.length_b   1.000
_cell.length_c   1.000
_cell.angle_alpha   90.00
_cell.angle_beta   90.00
_cell.angle_gamma   90.00
#
_symmetry.space_group_name_H-M   'P 1'
#
loop_
_entity.id
_entity.type
_entity.pdbx_description
1 polymer ?
#
loop_
_entity_poly.entity_id
_entity_poly.type
_entity_poly.pdbx_seq_one_letter_code
_entity_poly.pdbx_strand_id
1 'polypeptide(L)'
;MAKGPGNRPAEIFGYPIRNRSDEARLVRERHWCPFVDKICNKKSRLIDYPLGVCSVEHRGAINAICPRRFEEPGNIEGIPRILEDIALHYFGNLNNVIPFPEVKLPNIGTIDYVLIRHKPMKAEVDDFVPIEFQTDSTTGTGQVVQGIRDFVTGKDVEAQQSYPFGMNTYDTIKRSMTQLLNKGIVYEAWDIKCYWVIQEYIYANLAKRYGFKESGYSAEHASHFALYNLVPKDDRLTLTPTRFISMTVDEVFQAMRNNPGLPNKDKFVQTLNAKLRVRLSVNFS
;
A
#
# COMPACT_ATOMS: atom_id res chain seq x y z
N MET A 1 22.75 -11.12 -22.69
CA MET A 1 22.38 -9.92 -21.89
C MET A 1 21.19 -10.30 -21.03
N ALA A 2 21.33 -10.29 -19.71
CA ALA A 2 20.19 -10.52 -18.82
C ALA A 2 19.18 -9.39 -19.06
N LYS A 3 17.93 -9.74 -19.43
CA LYS A 3 16.84 -8.77 -19.56
C LYS A 3 16.71 -8.02 -18.22
N GLY A 4 16.81 -6.69 -18.25
CA GLY A 4 16.58 -5.87 -17.06
C GLY A 4 15.18 -6.12 -16.47
N PRO A 5 14.96 -5.84 -15.18
CA PRO A 5 13.70 -6.20 -14.51
C PRO A 5 12.53 -5.47 -15.16
N GLY A 6 11.57 -6.23 -15.68
CA GLY A 6 10.45 -5.72 -16.45
C GLY A 6 9.19 -5.56 -15.61
N ASN A 7 8.34 -4.60 -15.96
CA ASN A 7 7.07 -4.35 -15.29
C ASN A 7 6.04 -5.41 -15.71
N ARG A 8 5.39 -6.08 -14.75
CA ARG A 8 4.42 -7.16 -14.98
C ARG A 8 3.52 -7.42 -13.75
N PRO A 9 2.39 -8.11 -13.89
CA PRO A 9 1.70 -8.69 -12.73
C PRO A 9 2.63 -9.62 -11.94
N ALA A 10 2.71 -9.46 -10.62
CA ALA A 10 3.49 -10.37 -9.75
C ALA A 10 2.58 -11.46 -9.17
N GLU A 11 1.39 -11.08 -8.69
CA GLU A 11 0.36 -12.00 -8.22
C GLU A 11 -0.95 -11.82 -9.00
N ILE A 12 -1.56 -12.95 -9.36
CA ILE A 12 -2.91 -13.01 -9.92
C ILE A 12 -3.75 -13.92 -9.01
N PHE A 13 -4.80 -13.34 -8.43
CA PHE A 13 -5.70 -13.93 -7.43
C PHE A 13 -4.95 -14.47 -6.19
N GLY A 14 -3.93 -13.75 -5.74
CA GLY A 14 -3.15 -14.07 -4.53
C GLY A 14 -2.08 -15.17 -4.71
N TYR A 15 -1.80 -15.54 -5.96
CA TYR A 15 -0.74 -16.50 -6.30
C TYR A 15 0.28 -15.85 -7.23
N PRO A 16 1.60 -16.04 -6.99
CA PRO A 16 2.62 -15.62 -7.93
C PRO A 16 2.34 -16.13 -9.33
N ILE A 17 2.64 -15.34 -10.36
CA ILE A 17 2.40 -15.76 -11.75
C ILE A 17 3.16 -17.02 -12.14
N ARG A 18 4.26 -17.37 -11.47
CA ARG A 18 4.99 -18.64 -11.66
C ARG A 18 4.32 -19.86 -11.03
N ASN A 19 3.44 -19.66 -10.05
CA ASN A 19 2.78 -20.75 -9.35
C ASN A 19 1.71 -21.37 -10.27
N ARG A 20 1.91 -22.64 -10.63
CA ARG A 20 1.08 -23.42 -11.58
C ARG A 20 0.33 -24.58 -10.92
N SER A 21 0.29 -24.63 -9.58
CA SER A 21 -0.40 -25.69 -8.84
C SER A 21 -1.89 -25.75 -9.19
N ASP A 22 -2.50 -26.92 -8.95
CA ASP A 22 -3.95 -27.10 -9.13
C ASP A 22 -4.76 -26.13 -8.28
N GLU A 23 -4.32 -25.88 -7.04
CA GLU A 23 -4.92 -24.89 -6.13
C GLU A 23 -4.89 -23.47 -6.74
N ALA A 24 -3.74 -23.04 -7.25
CA ALA A 24 -3.59 -21.74 -7.89
C ALA A 24 -4.50 -21.60 -9.11
N ARG A 25 -4.65 -22.67 -9.90
CA ARG A 25 -5.52 -22.71 -11.07
C ARG A 25 -6.99 -22.56 -10.65
N LEU A 26 -7.45 -23.37 -9.70
CA LEU A 26 -8.83 -23.37 -9.20
C LEU A 26 -9.23 -22.01 -8.61
N VAL A 27 -8.33 -21.38 -7.82
CA VAL A 27 -8.58 -20.05 -7.25
C VAL A 27 -8.74 -18.99 -8.34
N ARG A 28 -7.89 -19.03 -9.38
CA ARG A 28 -7.95 -18.09 -10.51
C ARG A 28 -9.21 -18.28 -11.35
N GLU A 29 -9.59 -19.52 -11.65
CA GLU A 29 -10.82 -19.86 -12.39
C GLU A 29 -12.08 -19.35 -11.67
N ARG A 30 -12.09 -19.43 -10.33
CA ARG A 30 -13.19 -18.92 -9.48
C ARG A 30 -13.13 -17.41 -9.25
N HIS A 31 -12.09 -16.72 -9.73
CA HIS A 31 -11.79 -15.32 -9.42
C HIS A 31 -11.78 -15.03 -7.91
N TRP A 32 -11.33 -16.00 -7.12
CA TRP A 32 -11.39 -15.98 -5.66
C TRP A 32 -10.23 -15.19 -5.05
N CYS A 33 -10.48 -14.45 -3.98
CA CYS A 33 -9.46 -13.75 -3.22
C CYS A 33 -9.12 -14.56 -1.97
N PRO A 34 -7.94 -15.21 -1.92
CA PRO A 34 -7.59 -16.10 -0.81
C PRO A 34 -7.35 -15.35 0.51
N PHE A 35 -7.13 -14.03 0.47
CA PHE A 35 -6.84 -13.22 1.65
C PHE A 35 -8.08 -12.87 2.48
N VAL A 36 -9.27 -12.89 1.88
CA VAL A 36 -10.53 -12.55 2.59
C VAL A 36 -11.62 -13.58 2.36
N ASP A 37 -11.26 -14.71 1.75
CA ASP A 37 -12.14 -15.82 1.39
C ASP A 37 -13.46 -15.37 0.72
N LYS A 38 -13.34 -14.53 -0.31
CA LYS A 38 -14.47 -14.00 -1.11
C LYS A 38 -14.07 -13.82 -2.56
N ILE A 39 -15.05 -13.67 -3.46
CA ILE A 39 -14.80 -13.23 -4.84
C ILE A 39 -14.03 -11.89 -4.82
N CYS A 40 -13.04 -11.78 -5.71
CA CYS A 40 -12.26 -10.56 -5.86
C CYS A 40 -13.17 -9.37 -6.20
N ASN A 41 -13.06 -8.30 -5.41
CA ASN A 41 -13.84 -7.07 -5.61
C ASN A 41 -13.16 -6.07 -6.54
N LYS A 42 -11.88 -6.28 -6.91
CA LYS A 42 -11.14 -5.35 -7.76
C LYS A 42 -11.66 -5.45 -9.19
N LYS A 43 -12.37 -4.42 -9.67
CA LYS A 43 -12.93 -4.37 -11.03
C LYS A 43 -12.06 -3.53 -11.97
N SER A 44 -12.21 -3.77 -13.27
CA SER A 44 -11.68 -2.92 -14.33
C SER A 44 -12.74 -2.81 -15.42
N ARG A 45 -12.89 -1.64 -16.05
CA ARG A 45 -13.84 -1.45 -17.16
C ARG A 45 -13.39 -2.12 -18.47
N LEU A 46 -12.17 -2.66 -18.50
CA LEU A 46 -11.55 -3.24 -19.69
C LEU A 46 -11.72 -4.77 -19.77
N ILE A 47 -12.28 -5.40 -18.75
CA ILE A 47 -12.50 -6.85 -18.67
C ILE A 47 -13.84 -7.09 -17.97
N ASP A 48 -14.50 -8.19 -18.29
CA ASP A 48 -15.80 -8.61 -17.78
C ASP A 48 -15.71 -9.43 -16.48
N TYR A 49 -14.49 -9.83 -16.09
CA TYR A 49 -14.18 -10.49 -14.81
C TYR A 49 -13.38 -9.58 -13.86
N PRO A 50 -13.27 -9.90 -12.55
CA PRO A 50 -12.44 -9.14 -11.62
C PRO A 50 -10.97 -9.08 -12.07
N LEU A 51 -10.32 -7.93 -11.88
CA LEU A 51 -8.93 -7.71 -12.30
C LEU A 51 -7.94 -8.68 -11.66
N GLY A 52 -8.16 -9.13 -10.42
CA GLY A 52 -7.35 -10.19 -9.80
C GLY A 52 -5.87 -9.86 -9.54
N VAL A 53 -5.31 -8.75 -10.05
CA VAL A 53 -3.91 -8.38 -9.83
C VAL A 53 -3.75 -7.77 -8.44
N CYS A 54 -3.19 -8.56 -7.53
CA CYS A 54 -2.97 -8.20 -6.12
C CYS A 54 -1.69 -7.38 -5.94
N SER A 55 -0.63 -7.74 -6.67
CA SER A 55 0.65 -7.06 -6.67
C SER A 55 1.28 -7.06 -8.07
N VAL A 56 2.19 -6.13 -8.31
CA VAL A 56 2.94 -5.97 -9.57
C VAL A 56 4.43 -5.93 -9.29
N GLU A 57 5.22 -6.49 -10.20
CA GLU A 57 6.64 -6.19 -10.28
C GLU A 57 6.78 -4.89 -11.07
N HIS A 58 7.51 -3.92 -10.54
CA HIS A 58 7.84 -2.69 -11.22
C HIS A 58 9.27 -2.29 -10.90
N ARG A 59 10.13 -2.24 -11.93
CA ARG A 59 11.56 -1.93 -11.81
C ARG A 59 12.30 -2.77 -10.75
N GLY A 60 11.97 -4.06 -10.67
CA GLY A 60 12.62 -5.02 -9.78
C GLY A 60 12.11 -5.05 -8.34
N ALA A 61 11.05 -4.28 -8.02
CA ALA A 61 10.38 -4.33 -6.72
C ALA A 61 8.95 -4.87 -6.87
N ILE A 62 8.49 -5.64 -5.89
CA ILE A 62 7.13 -6.17 -5.85
C ILE A 62 6.24 -5.31 -4.95
N ASN A 63 5.21 -4.73 -5.56
CA ASN A 63 4.36 -3.73 -4.94
C ASN A 63 2.90 -4.22 -4.93
N ALA A 64 2.31 -4.31 -3.74
CA ALA A 64 0.88 -4.50 -3.55
C ALA A 64 0.11 -3.31 -4.14
N ILE A 65 -0.90 -3.64 -4.94
CA ILE A 65 -1.80 -2.66 -5.55
C ILE A 65 -3.26 -2.93 -5.18
N CYS A 66 -3.48 -3.71 -4.13
CA CYS A 66 -4.79 -4.11 -3.63
C CYS A 66 -4.74 -4.16 -2.10
N PRO A 67 -5.58 -3.38 -1.38
CA PRO A 67 -5.57 -3.37 0.08
C PRO A 67 -5.80 -4.75 0.71
N ARG A 68 -6.65 -5.58 0.09
CA ARG A 68 -6.87 -6.97 0.53
C ARG A 68 -5.60 -7.83 0.51
N ARG A 69 -4.50 -7.39 -0.12
CA ARG A 69 -3.21 -8.08 -0.02
C ARG A 69 -2.61 -8.00 1.39
N PHE A 70 -2.97 -6.99 2.17
CA PHE A 70 -2.58 -6.86 3.58
C PHE A 70 -3.41 -7.74 4.53
N GLU A 71 -4.46 -8.38 4.01
CA GLU A 71 -5.26 -9.38 4.72
C GLU A 71 -4.61 -10.79 4.64
N GLU A 72 -3.29 -10.88 4.49
CA GLU A 72 -2.61 -12.17 4.43
C GLU A 72 -2.85 -12.95 5.72
N PRO A 73 -3.32 -14.22 5.66
CA PRO A 73 -3.57 -15.01 6.85
C PRO A 73 -2.35 -15.09 7.78
N GLY A 74 -2.60 -14.85 9.08
CA GLY A 74 -1.63 -14.99 10.15
C GLY A 74 -1.56 -16.43 10.68
N ASN A 75 -1.12 -16.56 11.93
CA ASN A 75 -1.08 -17.84 12.64
C ASN A 75 -2.42 -18.14 13.34
N ILE A 76 -3.19 -17.12 13.65
CA ILE A 76 -4.51 -17.21 14.26
C ILE A 76 -5.55 -17.16 13.14
N GLU A 77 -6.45 -18.15 13.15
CA GLU A 77 -7.53 -18.23 12.19
C GLU A 77 -8.39 -16.95 12.22
N GLY A 78 -8.61 -16.37 11.04
CA GLY A 78 -9.42 -15.16 10.88
C GLY A 78 -8.72 -13.85 11.26
N ILE A 79 -7.45 -13.87 11.69
CA ILE A 79 -6.67 -12.67 11.97
C ILE A 79 -5.55 -12.53 10.93
N PRO A 80 -5.48 -11.40 10.19
CA PRO A 80 -4.36 -11.12 9.30
C PRO A 80 -3.04 -11.03 10.05
N ARG A 81 -1.96 -11.52 9.41
CA ARG A 81 -0.59 -11.48 9.95
C ARG A 81 -0.18 -10.09 10.45
N ILE A 82 -0.53 -9.04 9.69
CA ILE A 82 -0.21 -7.65 10.07
C ILE A 82 -0.85 -7.28 11.41
N LEU A 83 -2.09 -7.72 11.64
CA LEU A 83 -2.80 -7.40 12.87
C LEU A 83 -2.19 -8.15 14.05
N GLU A 84 -1.71 -9.39 13.86
CA GLU A 84 -0.93 -10.11 14.88
C GLU A 84 0.39 -9.39 15.20
N ASP A 85 1.16 -9.01 14.18
CA ASP A 85 2.44 -8.31 14.34
C ASP A 85 2.24 -6.98 15.11
N ILE A 86 1.19 -6.22 14.78
CA ILE A 86 0.84 -4.97 15.47
C ILE A 86 0.35 -5.22 16.89
N ALA A 87 -0.49 -6.24 17.11
CA ALA A 87 -0.97 -6.58 18.45
C ALA A 87 0.20 -6.97 19.38
N LEU A 88 1.13 -7.78 18.90
CA LEU A 88 2.34 -8.15 19.64
C LEU A 88 3.21 -6.92 19.93
N HIS A 89 3.37 -6.02 18.96
CA HIS A 89 4.18 -4.83 19.15
C HIS A 89 3.53 -3.79 20.09
N TYR A 90 2.21 -3.61 20.03
CA TYR A 90 1.49 -2.61 20.81
C TYR A 90 1.07 -3.11 22.20
N PHE A 91 0.45 -4.29 22.28
CA PHE A 91 -0.07 -4.84 23.54
C PHE A 91 0.91 -5.80 24.24
N GLY A 92 1.96 -6.25 23.54
CA GLY A 92 2.93 -7.22 24.06
C GLY A 92 2.48 -8.68 24.01
N ASN A 93 1.21 -8.96 23.68
CA ASN A 93 0.63 -10.30 23.53
C ASN A 93 -0.73 -10.23 22.81
N LEU A 94 -1.36 -11.38 22.60
CA LEU A 94 -2.64 -11.52 21.88
C LEU A 94 -3.82 -11.81 22.83
N ASN A 95 -3.63 -11.72 24.15
CA ASN A 95 -4.67 -12.09 25.12
C ASN A 95 -5.81 -11.08 25.11
N ASN A 96 -7.04 -11.58 24.93
CA ASN A 96 -8.25 -10.75 24.86
C ASN A 96 -8.20 -9.69 23.74
N VAL A 97 -7.41 -9.94 22.68
CA VAL A 97 -7.28 -9.03 21.54
C VAL A 97 -8.21 -9.46 20.41
N ILE A 98 -9.00 -8.52 19.88
CA ILE A 98 -9.96 -8.79 18.81
C ILE A 98 -9.90 -7.66 17.76
N PRO A 99 -9.85 -7.98 16.45
CA PRO A 99 -9.96 -6.98 15.38
C PRO A 99 -11.41 -6.64 15.04
N PHE A 100 -11.70 -5.35 14.83
CA PHE A 100 -12.93 -4.87 14.24
C PHE A 100 -12.65 -4.17 12.90
N PRO A 101 -13.15 -4.68 11.77
CA PRO A 101 -13.00 -4.02 10.47
C PRO A 101 -14.00 -2.86 10.30
N GLU A 102 -13.64 -1.89 9.46
CA GLU A 102 -14.50 -0.82 8.94
C GLU A 102 -15.25 -0.02 10.02
N VAL A 103 -14.55 0.39 11.08
CA VAL A 103 -15.14 1.13 12.20
C VAL A 103 -15.34 2.60 11.81
N LYS A 104 -16.58 3.10 11.94
CA LYS A 104 -16.89 4.51 11.65
C LYS A 104 -16.32 5.44 12.71
N LEU A 105 -15.60 6.46 12.27
CA LEU A 105 -15.13 7.60 13.06
C LEU A 105 -16.01 8.82 12.71
N PRO A 106 -16.93 9.24 13.60
CA PRO A 106 -17.89 10.30 13.30
C PRO A 106 -17.25 11.56 12.74
N ASN A 107 -17.82 12.11 11.67
CA ASN A 107 -17.39 13.34 10.98
C ASN A 107 -15.98 13.29 10.33
N ILE A 108 -15.25 12.18 10.43
CA ILE A 108 -13.90 12.04 9.86
C ILE A 108 -13.87 11.00 8.75
N GLY A 109 -14.47 9.83 8.95
CA GLY A 109 -14.50 8.76 7.96
C GLY A 109 -14.61 7.37 8.56
N THR A 110 -13.99 6.39 7.93
CA THR A 110 -13.91 5.00 8.40
C THR A 110 -12.46 4.64 8.68
N ILE A 111 -12.23 3.87 9.73
CA ILE A 111 -10.96 3.26 10.09
C ILE A 111 -10.96 1.84 9.53
N ASP A 112 -9.88 1.43 8.84
CA ASP A 112 -9.83 0.10 8.22
C ASP A 112 -9.94 -1.01 9.27
N TYR A 113 -9.17 -0.92 10.35
CA TYR A 113 -9.28 -1.81 11.51
C TYR A 113 -9.11 -1.06 12.83
N VAL A 114 -9.80 -1.54 13.87
CA VAL A 114 -9.48 -1.23 15.25
C VAL A 114 -9.18 -2.54 15.96
N LEU A 115 -7.95 -2.70 16.45
CA LEU A 115 -7.66 -3.76 17.41
C LEU A 115 -8.06 -3.29 18.79
N ILE A 116 -8.87 -4.09 19.47
CA ILE A 116 -9.21 -3.85 20.88
C ILE A 116 -8.52 -4.90 21.74
N ARG A 117 -8.13 -4.52 22.95
CA ARG A 117 -8.00 -5.41 24.10
C ARG A 117 -9.24 -5.20 24.96
N HIS A 118 -9.95 -6.28 25.30
CA HIS A 118 -11.09 -6.20 26.22
C HIS A 118 -10.71 -6.69 27.62
N LYS A 119 -11.44 -6.25 28.64
CA LYS A 119 -11.28 -6.77 30.00
C LYS A 119 -11.62 -8.26 30.01
N PRO A 120 -10.89 -9.11 30.75
CA PRO A 120 -11.16 -10.54 30.80
C PRO A 120 -12.63 -10.82 31.17
N MET A 121 -13.29 -11.66 30.38
CA MET A 121 -14.68 -12.10 30.57
C MET A 121 -15.73 -10.96 30.59
N LYS A 122 -15.40 -9.76 30.07
CA LYS A 122 -16.33 -8.62 30.00
C LYS A 122 -16.32 -7.99 28.60
N ALA A 123 -17.49 -7.58 28.13
CA ALA A 123 -17.64 -6.81 26.90
C ALA A 123 -17.34 -5.31 27.14
N GLU A 124 -16.14 -5.03 27.65
CA GLU A 124 -15.68 -3.69 27.99
C GLU A 124 -14.27 -3.50 27.43
N VAL A 125 -14.06 -2.43 26.67
CA VAL A 125 -12.76 -2.09 26.09
C VAL A 125 -11.81 -1.71 27.23
N ASP A 126 -10.65 -2.36 27.27
CA ASP A 126 -9.54 -2.01 28.15
C ASP A 126 -8.60 -1.03 27.46
N ASP A 127 -8.25 -1.32 26.21
CA ASP A 127 -7.30 -0.54 25.40
C ASP A 127 -7.59 -0.81 23.91
N PHE A 128 -7.19 0.09 23.01
CA PHE A 128 -7.40 -0.10 21.58
C PHE A 128 -6.41 0.68 20.72
N VAL A 129 -6.24 0.22 19.47
CA VAL A 129 -5.39 0.87 18.50
C VAL A 129 -6.02 0.83 17.09
N PRO A 130 -6.26 2.00 16.46
CA PRO A 130 -6.63 2.13 15.05
C PRO A 130 -5.50 1.72 14.11
N ILE A 131 -5.86 1.12 12.98
CA ILE A 131 -4.93 0.64 11.95
C ILE A 131 -5.49 0.99 10.57
N GLU A 132 -4.63 1.55 9.73
CA GLU A 132 -4.95 2.05 8.39
C GLU A 132 -4.05 1.38 7.36
N PHE A 133 -4.64 0.79 6.32
CA PHE A 133 -3.93 0.08 5.27
C PHE A 133 -3.73 0.98 4.05
N GLN A 134 -2.48 1.10 3.60
CA GLN A 134 -2.16 1.84 2.38
C GLN A 134 -1.32 1.00 1.40
N THR A 135 -1.98 0.57 0.33
CA THR A 135 -1.31 0.06 -0.87
C THR A 135 -1.22 1.14 -1.94
N ASP A 136 -0.46 0.89 -2.99
CA ASP A 136 -0.32 1.82 -4.11
C ASP A 136 -1.31 1.49 -5.24
N SER A 137 -1.24 2.27 -6.31
CA SER A 137 -1.96 2.07 -7.54
C SER A 137 -1.02 2.22 -8.73
N THR A 138 -1.49 1.87 -9.92
CA THR A 138 -0.70 1.95 -11.16
C THR A 138 -1.16 3.10 -12.04
N THR A 139 -0.24 3.72 -12.78
CA THR A 139 -0.57 4.50 -13.98
C THR A 139 -0.59 3.56 -15.19
N GLY A 140 -1.42 3.85 -16.19
CA GLY A 140 -1.53 2.99 -17.38
C GLY A 140 -2.14 1.62 -17.07
N THR A 141 -3.16 1.54 -16.21
CA THR A 141 -3.84 0.31 -15.78
C THR A 141 -4.26 -0.62 -16.93
N GLY A 142 -4.50 -0.09 -18.13
CA GLY A 142 -4.75 -0.91 -19.33
C GLY A 142 -3.61 -1.90 -19.65
N GLN A 143 -2.37 -1.57 -19.33
CA GLN A 143 -1.21 -2.44 -19.53
C GLN A 143 -1.13 -3.54 -18.46
N VAL A 144 -1.58 -3.26 -17.23
CA VAL A 144 -1.78 -4.30 -16.20
C VAL A 144 -2.90 -5.26 -16.63
N VAL A 145 -3.99 -4.72 -17.21
CA VAL A 145 -5.07 -5.51 -17.80
C VAL A 145 -4.56 -6.38 -18.96
N GLN A 146 -3.67 -5.84 -19.79
CA GLN A 146 -3.07 -6.62 -20.87
C GLN A 146 -2.24 -7.79 -20.31
N GLY A 147 -1.48 -7.56 -19.23
CA GLY A 147 -0.73 -8.61 -18.55
C GLY A 147 -1.58 -9.77 -18.04
N ILE A 148 -2.74 -9.49 -17.43
CA ILE A 148 -3.66 -10.57 -17.03
C ILE A 148 -4.30 -11.27 -18.23
N ARG A 149 -4.66 -10.56 -19.31
CA ARG A 149 -5.18 -11.21 -20.53
C ARG A 149 -4.16 -12.16 -21.14
N ASP A 150 -2.91 -11.72 -21.24
CA ASP A 150 -1.82 -12.55 -21.75
C ASP A 150 -1.60 -13.77 -20.87
N PHE A 151 -1.64 -13.61 -19.54
CA PHE A 151 -1.60 -14.72 -18.59
C PHE A 151 -2.74 -15.73 -18.81
N VAL A 152 -3.99 -15.26 -18.87
CA VAL A 152 -5.19 -16.10 -19.00
C VAL A 152 -5.22 -16.81 -20.35
N THR A 153 -4.69 -16.19 -21.40
CA THR A 153 -4.58 -16.80 -22.74
C THR A 153 -3.36 -17.73 -22.89
N GLY A 154 -2.65 -18.01 -21.80
CA GLY A 154 -1.56 -18.98 -21.78
C GLY A 154 -0.22 -18.44 -22.31
N LYS A 155 -0.10 -17.12 -22.52
CA LYS A 155 1.19 -16.54 -22.89
C LYS A 155 2.13 -16.49 -21.70
N ASP A 156 3.42 -16.66 -21.97
CA ASP A 156 4.45 -16.57 -20.95
C ASP A 156 4.73 -15.10 -20.56
N VAL A 157 4.01 -14.63 -19.55
CA VAL A 157 4.17 -13.29 -18.95
C VAL A 157 5.57 -13.08 -18.36
N GLU A 158 6.27 -14.15 -17.96
CA GLU A 158 7.63 -14.04 -17.43
C GLU A 158 8.66 -13.82 -18.54
N ALA A 159 8.52 -14.54 -19.66
CA ALA A 159 9.38 -14.38 -20.83
C ALA A 159 9.06 -13.12 -21.65
N GLN A 160 7.83 -12.61 -21.56
CA GLN A 160 7.39 -11.43 -22.29
C GLN A 160 8.15 -10.15 -21.95
N GLN A 161 8.08 -9.20 -22.89
CA GLN A 161 8.61 -7.85 -22.73
C GLN A 161 7.77 -7.10 -21.68
N SER A 162 8.44 -6.22 -20.92
CA SER A 162 7.84 -5.37 -19.90
C SER A 162 6.56 -4.67 -20.40
N TYR A 163 5.50 -4.70 -19.60
CA TYR A 163 4.28 -3.93 -19.85
C TYR A 163 4.51 -2.44 -19.51
N PRO A 164 4.14 -1.48 -20.36
CA PRO A 164 4.41 -0.06 -20.14
C PRO A 164 3.42 0.59 -19.15
N PHE A 165 3.31 0.06 -17.93
CA PHE A 165 2.66 0.74 -16.79
C PHE A 165 3.70 1.35 -15.85
N GLY A 166 3.27 2.33 -15.06
CA GLY A 166 4.05 2.88 -13.95
C GLY A 166 3.33 2.74 -12.62
N MET A 167 3.98 3.12 -11.53
CA MET A 167 3.34 3.27 -10.22
C MET A 167 2.79 4.68 -10.05
N ASN A 168 1.59 4.81 -9.49
CA ASN A 168 0.95 6.08 -9.17
C ASN A 168 1.25 6.51 -7.72
N THR A 169 2.47 6.26 -7.26
CA THR A 169 2.91 6.45 -5.88
C THR A 169 2.70 7.87 -5.37
N TYR A 170 2.79 8.88 -6.26
CA TYR A 170 2.55 10.26 -5.85
C TYR A 170 1.09 10.53 -5.45
N ASP A 171 0.13 9.92 -6.15
CA ASP A 171 -1.29 10.03 -5.78
C ASP A 171 -1.57 9.30 -4.47
N THR A 172 -1.04 8.09 -4.33
CA THR A 172 -1.07 7.30 -3.09
C THR A 172 -0.58 8.13 -1.90
N ILE A 173 0.60 8.75 -2.04
CA ILE A 173 1.18 9.62 -1.02
C ILE A 173 0.26 10.78 -0.66
N LYS A 174 -0.30 11.51 -1.63
CA LYS A 174 -1.21 12.64 -1.32
C LYS A 174 -2.37 12.19 -0.46
N ARG A 175 -2.98 11.04 -0.79
CA ARG A 175 -4.10 10.48 -0.06
C ARG A 175 -3.69 10.04 1.35
N SER A 176 -2.56 9.36 1.47
CA SER A 176 -1.99 8.96 2.77
C SER A 176 -1.76 10.17 3.67
N MET A 177 -1.19 11.24 3.13
CA MET A 177 -0.92 12.47 3.89
C MET A 177 -2.19 13.14 4.39
N THR A 178 -3.23 13.23 3.56
CA THR A 178 -4.53 13.77 4.00
C THR A 178 -5.13 12.94 5.12
N GLN A 179 -5.06 11.61 5.05
CA GLN A 179 -5.54 10.74 6.12
C GLN A 179 -4.69 10.90 7.39
N LEU A 180 -3.37 10.91 7.25
CA LEU A 180 -2.42 11.07 8.34
C LEU A 180 -2.64 12.38 9.11
N LEU A 181 -2.88 13.49 8.40
CA LEU A 181 -3.20 14.76 9.04
C LEU A 181 -4.59 14.72 9.68
N ASN A 182 -5.63 14.34 8.94
CA ASN A 182 -7.01 14.43 9.43
C ASN A 182 -7.28 13.47 10.61
N LYS A 183 -6.84 12.22 10.51
CA LYS A 183 -7.03 11.20 11.55
C LYS A 183 -5.93 11.29 12.62
N GLY A 184 -4.68 11.56 12.23
CA GLY A 184 -3.58 11.70 13.19
C GLY A 184 -3.82 12.82 14.21
N ILE A 185 -4.37 13.97 13.80
CA ILE A 185 -4.77 15.04 14.74
C ILE A 185 -5.79 14.53 15.77
N VAL A 186 -6.76 13.73 15.33
CA VAL A 186 -7.76 13.14 16.23
C VAL A 186 -7.09 12.18 17.21
N TYR A 187 -6.20 11.33 16.73
CA TYR A 187 -5.49 10.36 17.57
C TYR A 187 -4.57 11.04 18.60
N GLU A 188 -3.85 12.10 18.22
CA GLU A 188 -3.08 12.91 19.16
C GLU A 188 -3.97 13.63 20.18
N ALA A 189 -5.09 14.20 19.75
CA ALA A 189 -6.03 14.88 20.65
C ALA A 189 -6.68 13.92 21.67
N TRP A 190 -6.80 12.64 21.31
CA TRP A 190 -7.29 11.58 22.21
C TRP A 190 -6.18 10.93 23.03
N ASP A 191 -4.92 11.31 22.81
CA ASP A 191 -3.74 10.65 23.37
C ASP A 191 -3.71 9.13 23.14
N ILE A 192 -4.14 8.71 21.94
CA ILE A 192 -4.06 7.32 21.52
C ILE A 192 -3.06 7.14 20.38
N LYS A 193 -2.59 5.90 20.21
CA LYS A 193 -1.67 5.55 19.13
C LYS A 193 -2.44 4.99 17.95
N CYS A 194 -1.85 5.00 16.76
CA CYS A 194 -2.42 4.43 15.54
C CYS A 194 -1.31 3.83 14.68
N TYR A 195 -1.64 2.83 13.85
CA TYR A 195 -0.71 2.23 12.90
C TYR A 195 -1.09 2.52 11.45
N TRP A 196 -0.12 3.05 10.69
CA TRP A 196 -0.15 3.21 9.25
C TRP A 196 0.63 2.08 8.60
N VAL A 197 -0.08 1.12 8.01
CA VAL A 197 0.51 -0.06 7.38
C VAL A 197 0.78 0.24 5.91
N ILE A 198 2.06 0.30 5.55
CA ILE A 198 2.48 0.70 4.21
C ILE A 198 3.70 -0.11 3.78
N GLN A 199 3.91 -0.30 2.48
CA GLN A 199 5.14 -0.94 2.02
C GLN A 199 6.36 -0.02 2.12
N GLU A 200 7.54 -0.58 2.43
CA GLU A 200 8.79 0.17 2.62
C GLU A 200 9.07 1.14 1.45
N TYR A 201 8.83 0.72 0.20
CA TYR A 201 9.11 1.58 -0.96
C TYR A 201 8.24 2.85 -1.02
N ILE A 202 6.99 2.79 -0.51
CA ILE A 202 6.10 3.95 -0.43
C ILE A 202 6.65 4.90 0.62
N TYR A 203 7.10 4.36 1.76
CA TYR A 203 7.69 5.14 2.84
C TYR A 203 9.00 5.80 2.41
N ALA A 204 9.89 5.06 1.73
CA ALA A 204 11.12 5.60 1.18
C ALA A 204 10.85 6.76 0.19
N ASN A 205 9.73 6.71 -0.54
CA ASN A 205 9.31 7.83 -1.39
C ASN A 205 8.84 9.03 -0.57
N LEU A 206 8.09 8.84 0.52
CA LEU A 206 7.73 9.90 1.47
C LEU A 206 8.97 10.57 2.07
N ALA A 207 9.92 9.78 2.57
CA ALA A 207 11.19 10.25 3.12
C ALA A 207 11.96 11.07 2.10
N LYS A 208 12.20 10.52 0.90
CA LYS A 208 12.93 11.21 -0.15
C LYS A 208 12.23 12.48 -0.65
N ARG A 209 10.89 12.45 -0.75
CA ARG A 209 10.11 13.54 -1.37
C ARG A 209 9.84 14.68 -0.40
N TYR A 210 9.55 14.37 0.86
CA TYR A 210 9.11 15.35 1.85
C TYR A 210 10.03 15.44 3.06
N GLY A 211 11.11 14.67 3.13
CA GLY A 211 12.01 14.70 4.28
C GLY A 211 11.42 14.05 5.53
N PHE A 212 10.52 13.07 5.36
CA PHE A 212 10.13 12.20 6.48
C PHE A 212 11.38 11.52 7.04
N LYS A 213 11.43 11.36 8.37
CA LYS A 213 12.59 10.75 9.01
C LYS A 213 12.73 9.30 8.56
N GLU A 214 13.95 8.88 8.29
CA GLU A 214 14.21 7.54 7.79
C GLU A 214 14.33 6.50 8.90
N SER A 215 14.44 6.89 10.16
CA SER A 215 14.59 5.98 11.30
C SER A 215 14.12 6.62 12.61
N GLY A 216 14.10 5.84 13.68
CA GLY A 216 13.71 6.27 15.01
C GLY A 216 12.29 5.85 15.38
N TYR A 217 12.14 5.43 16.62
CA TYR A 217 10.87 4.99 17.19
C TYR A 217 10.76 5.48 18.63
N SER A 218 9.59 6.00 18.95
CA SER A 218 9.13 6.39 20.28
C SER A 218 7.70 5.89 20.44
N ALA A 219 7.46 5.14 21.52
CA ALA A 219 6.12 4.63 21.83
C ALA A 219 5.12 5.75 22.22
N GLU A 220 5.64 6.94 22.53
CA GLU A 220 4.82 8.09 22.93
C GLU A 220 4.15 8.79 21.73
N HIS A 221 4.73 8.65 20.53
CA HIS A 221 4.21 9.27 19.32
C HIS A 221 2.87 8.65 18.91
N ALA A 222 1.88 9.45 18.54
CA ALA A 222 0.59 8.91 18.14
C ALA A 222 0.62 8.13 16.81
N SER A 223 1.47 8.51 15.84
CA SER A 223 1.50 7.85 14.54
C SER A 223 2.65 6.85 14.45
N HIS A 224 2.34 5.55 14.39
CA HIS A 224 3.29 4.48 14.15
C HIS A 224 3.16 4.00 12.69
N PHE A 225 4.24 3.96 11.94
CA PHE A 225 4.30 3.35 10.61
C PHE A 225 4.78 1.91 10.75
N ALA A 226 3.95 0.95 10.37
CA ALA A 226 4.34 -0.45 10.25
C ALA A 226 4.71 -0.73 8.80
N LEU A 227 6.01 -0.92 8.56
CA LEU A 227 6.55 -1.08 7.22
C LEU A 227 6.68 -2.56 6.86
N TYR A 228 6.28 -2.90 5.64
CA TYR A 228 6.30 -4.27 5.13
C TYR A 228 6.91 -4.38 3.73
N ASN A 229 7.40 -5.56 3.41
CA ASN A 229 7.76 -5.98 2.05
C ASN A 229 7.00 -7.25 1.66
N LEU A 230 6.88 -7.48 0.34
CA LEU A 230 6.45 -8.75 -0.21
C LEU A 230 7.69 -9.55 -0.64
N VAL A 231 7.94 -10.66 0.03
CA VAL A 231 9.14 -11.48 -0.20
C VAL A 231 8.73 -12.84 -0.77
N PRO A 232 9.35 -13.33 -1.86
CA PRO A 232 9.10 -14.67 -2.36
C PRO A 232 9.49 -15.74 -1.32
N LYS A 233 8.56 -16.64 -0.99
CA LYS A 233 8.77 -17.76 -0.08
C LYS A 233 7.84 -18.92 -0.47
N ASP A 234 8.36 -20.13 -0.60
CA ASP A 234 7.58 -21.36 -0.85
C ASP A 234 6.53 -21.22 -1.99
N ASP A 235 6.95 -20.72 -3.15
CA ASP A 235 6.09 -20.42 -4.31
C ASP A 235 4.89 -19.49 -4.06
N ARG A 236 4.97 -18.72 -2.97
CA ARG A 236 4.10 -17.60 -2.62
C ARG A 236 4.92 -16.31 -2.53
N LEU A 237 4.20 -15.20 -2.40
CA LEU A 237 4.77 -14.00 -1.78
C LEU A 237 4.25 -13.96 -0.35
N THR A 238 5.14 -13.66 0.59
CA THR A 238 4.83 -13.53 2.01
C THR A 238 5.05 -12.09 2.43
N LEU A 239 4.06 -11.53 3.12
CA LEU A 239 4.19 -10.23 3.72
C LEU A 239 5.12 -10.31 4.93
N THR A 240 6.21 -9.56 4.88
CA THR A 240 7.28 -9.61 5.88
C THR A 240 7.46 -8.23 6.49
N PRO A 241 7.34 -8.08 7.82
CA PRO A 241 7.59 -6.80 8.48
C PRO A 241 9.06 -6.41 8.29
N THR A 242 9.31 -5.14 8.00
CA THR A 242 10.67 -4.60 7.88
C THR A 242 11.05 -3.89 9.18
N ARG A 243 10.24 -2.92 9.61
CA ARG A 243 10.47 -2.11 10.80
C ARG A 243 9.26 -1.26 11.18
N PHE A 244 9.31 -0.73 12.40
CA PHE A 244 8.42 0.34 12.87
C PHE A 244 9.17 1.68 12.94
N ILE A 245 8.51 2.75 12.53
CA ILE A 245 8.96 4.14 12.70
C ILE A 245 7.79 4.89 13.31
N SER A 246 8.01 5.81 14.24
CA SER A 246 6.89 6.60 14.78
C SER A 246 7.12 8.09 14.63
N MET A 247 6.07 8.86 14.37
CA MET A 247 6.13 10.31 14.20
C MET A 247 5.00 11.03 14.93
N THR A 248 5.22 12.29 15.30
CA THR A 248 4.13 13.21 15.64
C THR A 248 3.52 13.81 14.37
N VAL A 249 2.30 14.33 14.48
CA VAL A 249 1.66 15.09 13.41
C VAL A 249 2.44 16.37 13.11
N ASP A 250 3.07 17.00 14.10
CA ASP A 250 3.93 18.15 13.85
C ASP A 250 5.16 17.76 13.02
N GLU A 251 5.85 16.66 13.32
CA GLU A 251 6.97 16.18 12.48
C GLU A 251 6.54 15.94 11.02
N VAL A 252 5.35 15.35 10.85
CA VAL A 252 4.72 15.15 9.53
C VAL A 252 4.45 16.48 8.82
N PHE A 253 3.89 17.46 9.54
CA PHE A 253 3.56 18.77 9.01
C PHE A 253 4.83 19.56 8.65
N GLN A 254 5.86 19.53 9.50
CA GLN A 254 7.14 20.19 9.24
C GLN A 254 7.85 19.59 8.04
N ALA A 255 7.83 18.27 7.88
CA ALA A 255 8.38 17.59 6.70
C ALA A 255 7.69 18.10 5.42
N MET A 256 6.36 18.17 5.40
CA MET A 256 5.62 18.72 4.26
C MET A 256 5.98 20.17 3.96
N ARG A 257 6.07 21.00 5.00
CA ARG A 257 6.34 22.44 4.87
C ARG A 257 7.74 22.71 4.33
N ASN A 258 8.73 21.93 4.80
CA ASN A 258 10.15 22.12 4.50
C ASN A 258 10.63 21.17 3.38
N ASN A 259 9.77 20.89 2.42
CA ASN A 259 10.04 19.95 1.32
C ASN A 259 11.34 20.30 0.56
N PRO A 260 12.33 19.40 0.50
CA PRO A 260 13.62 19.68 -0.14
C PRO A 260 13.52 19.81 -1.67
N GLY A 261 12.42 19.36 -2.28
CA GLY A 261 12.17 19.38 -3.71
C GLY A 261 11.48 20.63 -4.26
N LEU A 262 11.47 21.75 -3.52
CA LEU A 262 10.85 22.98 -4.00
C LEU A 262 11.55 23.50 -5.28
N PRO A 263 10.81 23.75 -6.37
CA PRO A 263 11.41 24.20 -7.61
C PRO A 263 11.93 25.63 -7.47
N ASN A 264 13.10 25.90 -8.04
CA ASN A 264 13.61 27.26 -8.14
C ASN A 264 12.77 28.08 -9.15
N LYS A 265 12.28 29.24 -8.71
CA LYS A 265 11.43 30.14 -9.51
C LYS A 265 12.09 30.54 -10.83
N ASP A 266 13.37 30.90 -10.81
CA ASP A 266 14.06 31.42 -11.99
C ASP A 266 14.25 30.33 -13.05
N LYS A 267 14.58 29.10 -12.63
CA LYS A 267 14.61 27.93 -13.54
C LYS A 267 13.23 27.66 -14.16
N PHE A 268 12.16 27.84 -13.40
CA PHE A 268 10.81 27.74 -13.93
C PHE A 268 10.50 28.85 -14.94
N VAL A 269 10.87 30.10 -14.64
CA VAL A 269 10.73 31.23 -15.57
C VAL A 269 11.52 31.00 -16.86
N GLN A 270 12.73 30.45 -16.80
CA GLN A 270 13.50 30.08 -18.00
C GLN A 270 12.76 29.05 -18.86
N THR A 271 12.12 28.06 -18.22
CA THR A 271 11.29 27.07 -18.92
C THR A 271 10.08 27.72 -19.59
N LEU A 272 9.42 28.69 -18.94
CA LEU A 272 8.31 29.45 -19.52
C LEU A 272 8.77 30.29 -20.71
N ASN A 273 9.91 30.99 -20.59
CA ASN A 273 10.46 31.79 -21.69
C ASN A 273 10.79 30.94 -22.91
N ALA A 274 11.33 29.73 -22.73
CA ALA A 274 11.56 28.80 -23.82
C ALA A 274 10.25 28.39 -24.53
N LYS A 275 9.21 28.05 -23.76
CA LYS A 275 7.88 27.73 -24.31
C LYS A 275 7.24 28.91 -25.03
N LEU A 276 7.39 30.13 -24.48
CA LEU A 276 6.85 31.35 -25.06
C LEU A 276 7.50 31.65 -26.41
N ARG A 277 8.83 31.55 -26.52
CA ARG A 277 9.55 31.72 -27.79
C ARG A 277 9.04 30.78 -28.87
N VAL A 278 8.92 29.47 -28.56
CA VAL A 278 8.39 28.48 -29.52
C VAL A 278 7.00 28.89 -30.02
N ARG A 279 6.10 29.29 -29.11
CA ARG A 279 4.73 29.66 -29.48
C ARG A 279 4.67 30.95 -30.31
N LEU A 280 5.51 31.93 -30.01
CA LEU A 280 5.55 33.18 -30.77
C LEU A 280 6.21 33.00 -32.14
N SER A 281 7.26 32.17 -32.26
CA SER A 281 7.92 31.88 -33.54
C SER A 281 7.03 31.15 -34.54
N VAL A 282 6.07 30.34 -34.08
CA VAL A 282 5.08 29.65 -34.95
C VAL A 282 4.05 30.62 -35.54
N ASN A 283 3.85 31.80 -34.94
CA ASN A 283 2.89 32.80 -35.42
C ASN A 283 3.46 33.78 -36.47
N PHE A 284 4.75 33.67 -36.81
CA PHE A 284 5.43 34.50 -37.81
C PHE A 284 5.81 33.71 -39.08
N SER A 285 5.15 32.58 -39.35
CA SER A 285 5.31 31.75 -40.55
C SER A 285 4.03 31.74 -41.37
#